data_AF-X1AWY7-F1
#
_entry.id   AF-X1AWY7-F1
#
_cell.length_a   1.000
_cell.length_b   1.000
_cell.length_c   1.000
_cell.angle_alpha   90.00
_cell.angle_beta   90.00
_cell.angle_gamma   90.00
#
_symmetry.space_group_name_H-M   'P 1'
#
loop_
_entity.id
_entity.type
_entity.pdbx_description
1 polymer ?
#
loop_
_entity_poly.entity_id
_entity_poly.type
_entity_poly.pdbx_seq_one_letter_code
_entity_poly.pdbx_strand_id
1 'polypeptide(L)'
;MRDLVFEFGTGLVAIQVNNKELKFCQVQGGIYKYAPIEGLKLSVAGILKEFPDLRSKSKEVMRKIAIKRFKTHVKGLATEDDVQEYIKNDLAKHGYKLKYLRRAGFRRRKV
;
A
#
# COMPACT_ATOMS: atom_id res chain seq x y z
N MET A 1 -7.50 -1.30 -13.66
CA MET A 1 -6.44 -2.16 -13.08
C MET A 1 -5.06 -1.54 -13.32
N ARG A 2 -4.37 -1.22 -12.22
CA ARG A 2 -3.05 -0.57 -12.21
C ARG A 2 -2.16 -1.25 -11.19
N ASP A 3 -0.90 -1.50 -11.52
CA ASP A 3 0.10 -2.05 -10.60
C ASP A 3 1.19 -1.02 -10.32
N LEU A 4 1.46 -0.78 -9.05
CA LEU A 4 2.45 0.15 -8.53
C LEU A 4 3.49 -0.64 -7.77
N VAL A 5 4.75 -0.58 -8.16
CA VAL A 5 5.83 -1.29 -7.47
C VAL A 5 6.68 -0.31 -6.71
N PHE A 6 6.72 -0.50 -5.40
CA PHE A 6 7.51 0.27 -4.45
C PHE A 6 8.71 -0.53 -3.98
N GLU A 7 9.80 0.16 -3.69
CA GLU A 7 11.00 -0.35 -3.06
C GLU A 7 11.06 0.15 -1.62
N PHE A 8 11.31 -0.77 -0.68
CA PHE A 8 11.48 -0.45 0.74
C PHE A 8 12.64 -1.28 1.30
N GLY A 9 13.76 -0.60 1.60
CA GLY A 9 15.02 -1.26 1.93
C GLY A 9 15.47 -2.16 0.77
N THR A 10 15.67 -3.45 1.03
CA THR A 10 15.99 -4.49 0.04
C THR A 10 14.77 -5.21 -0.55
N GLY A 11 13.55 -4.87 -0.11
CA GLY A 11 12.31 -5.53 -0.54
C GLY A 11 11.56 -4.74 -1.60
N LEU A 12 10.90 -5.47 -2.52
CA LEU A 12 9.94 -4.90 -3.47
C LEU A 12 8.51 -5.23 -3.03
N VAL A 13 7.66 -4.22 -3.00
CA VAL A 13 6.23 -4.32 -2.69
C VAL A 13 5.45 -3.81 -3.89
N ALA A 14 4.75 -4.70 -4.57
CA ALA A 14 3.80 -4.34 -5.61
C ALA A 14 2.41 -4.10 -5.01
N ILE A 15 1.64 -3.17 -5.56
CA ILE A 15 0.30 -2.81 -5.12
C ILE A 15 -0.55 -2.74 -6.37
N GLN A 16 -1.56 -3.58 -6.43
CA GLN A 16 -2.51 -3.64 -7.51
C GLN A 16 -3.80 -2.97 -7.07
N VAL A 17 -4.16 -1.92 -7.81
CA VAL A 17 -5.42 -1.21 -7.70
C VAL A 17 -6.35 -1.75 -8.77
N ASN A 18 -7.48 -2.34 -8.36
CA ASN A 18 -8.50 -2.83 -9.27
C ASN A 18 -9.87 -2.35 -8.82
N ASN A 19 -10.46 -1.36 -9.49
CA ASN A 19 -11.83 -0.88 -9.22
C ASN A 19 -12.14 -0.68 -7.72
N LYS A 20 -11.24 -0.01 -6.98
CA LYS A 20 -11.31 0.28 -5.53
C LYS A 20 -10.89 -0.86 -4.59
N GLU A 21 -10.59 -2.04 -5.11
CA GLU A 21 -9.93 -3.08 -4.34
C GLU A 21 -8.41 -2.95 -4.46
N LEU A 22 -7.73 -3.07 -3.31
CA LEU A 22 -6.28 -3.01 -3.20
C LEU A 22 -5.73 -4.37 -2.84
N LYS A 23 -4.95 -4.94 -3.75
CA LYS A 23 -4.18 -6.17 -3.51
C LYS A 23 -2.72 -5.80 -3.39
N PHE A 24 -2.07 -6.27 -2.33
CA PHE A 24 -0.67 -5.99 -2.07
C PHE A 24 0.13 -7.24 -2.35
N CYS A 25 1.20 -7.10 -3.10
CA CYS A 25 2.04 -8.18 -3.51
C CYS A 25 3.43 -7.97 -2.90
N GLN A 26 3.83 -8.83 -1.97
CA GLN A 26 5.20 -8.82 -1.48
C GLN A 26 6.04 -9.71 -2.40
N VAL A 27 7.10 -9.15 -2.98
CA VAL A 27 8.05 -9.92 -3.79
C VAL A 27 9.14 -10.40 -2.84
N GLN A 28 9.11 -11.69 -2.53
CA GLN A 28 10.14 -12.33 -1.69
C GLN A 28 10.76 -13.47 -2.52
N GLY A 29 12.04 -13.32 -2.88
CA GLY A 29 12.76 -14.32 -3.67
C GLY A 29 12.24 -14.52 -5.11
N GLY A 30 11.68 -13.49 -5.75
CA GLY A 30 11.14 -13.57 -7.11
C GLY A 30 9.69 -14.09 -7.22
N ILE A 31 9.08 -14.48 -6.09
CA ILE A 31 7.69 -14.94 -6.03
C ILE A 31 6.78 -13.77 -5.65
N TYR A 32 5.81 -13.47 -6.50
CA TYR A 32 4.79 -12.44 -6.29
C TYR A 32 3.67 -12.99 -5.40
N LYS A 33 3.75 -12.79 -4.08
CA LYS A 33 2.67 -13.21 -3.15
C LYS A 33 1.65 -12.10 -2.98
N TYR A 34 0.51 -12.21 -3.68
CA TYR A 34 -0.62 -11.31 -3.52
C TYR A 34 -1.39 -11.62 -2.23
N ALA A 35 -1.45 -10.67 -1.32
CA ALA A 35 -2.23 -10.68 -0.11
C ALA A 35 -3.09 -9.41 -0.04
N PRO A 36 -4.26 -9.45 0.62
CA PRO A 36 -4.95 -8.23 1.01
C PRO A 36 -4.04 -7.40 1.93
N ILE A 37 -4.35 -6.10 2.11
CA ILE A 37 -3.61 -5.23 3.05
C ILE A 37 -3.51 -5.81 4.47
N GLU A 38 -4.43 -6.70 4.82
CA GLU A 38 -4.44 -7.44 6.09
C GLU A 38 -3.30 -8.45 6.22
N GLY A 39 -2.79 -8.96 5.09
CA GLY A 39 -1.63 -9.85 5.04
C GLY A 39 -0.29 -9.12 4.96
N LEU A 40 -0.27 -7.78 4.85
CA LEU A 40 0.95 -6.99 4.91
C LEU A 40 1.42 -6.85 6.36
N LYS A 41 2.71 -7.08 6.58
CA LYS A 41 3.38 -6.73 7.83
C LYS A 41 3.53 -5.20 7.93
N LEU A 42 2.45 -4.50 8.27
CA LEU A 42 2.48 -3.07 8.57
C LEU A 42 3.35 -2.82 9.81
N SER A 43 4.36 -1.97 9.69
CA SER A 43 5.19 -1.56 10.82
C SER A 43 4.38 -0.70 11.79
N VAL A 44 4.44 -1.04 13.08
CA VAL A 44 3.77 -0.29 14.15
C VAL A 44 4.26 1.16 14.17
N ALA A 45 5.54 1.39 13.87
CA ALA A 45 6.11 2.73 13.74
C ALA A 45 5.44 3.57 12.63
N GLY A 46 5.10 2.96 11.49
CA GLY A 46 4.38 3.65 10.41
C GLY A 46 2.96 4.01 10.82
N ILE A 47 2.25 3.08 11.47
CA ILE A 47 0.89 3.32 11.97
C ILE A 47 0.88 4.44 13.03
N LEU A 48 1.84 4.45 13.95
CA LEU A 48 1.96 5.50 14.97
C LEU A 48 2.31 6.86 14.38
N LYS A 49 3.00 6.90 13.23
CA LYS A 49 3.37 8.14 12.55
C LYS A 49 2.17 8.79 11.87
N GLU A 50 1.26 8.00 11.30
CA GLU A 50 -0.01 8.49 10.72
C GLU A 50 -1.10 8.71 11.77
N PHE A 51 -1.17 7.83 12.76
CA PHE A 51 -2.22 7.81 13.78
C PHE A 51 -1.59 7.75 15.18
N PRO A 52 -1.03 8.87 15.67
CA PRO A 52 -0.44 8.93 17.00
C PRO A 52 -1.46 8.59 18.11
N ASP A 53 -2.75 8.87 17.90
CA ASP A 53 -3.86 8.47 18.78
C ASP A 53 -3.92 6.97 19.08
N LEU A 54 -3.41 6.13 18.18
CA LEU A 54 -3.46 4.68 18.35
C LEU A 54 -2.41 4.16 19.32
N ARG A 55 -1.50 5.01 19.83
CA ARG A 55 -0.37 4.63 20.71
C ARG A 55 -0.76 3.88 21.98
N SER A 56 -1.95 4.14 22.51
CA SER A 56 -2.47 3.45 23.70
C SER A 56 -3.14 2.10 23.42
N LYS A 57 -3.28 1.68 22.16
CA LYS A 57 -3.95 0.40 21.79
C LYS A 57 -2.96 -0.73 21.52
N SER A 58 -3.38 -1.98 21.65
CA SER A 58 -2.55 -3.13 21.27
C SER A 58 -2.20 -3.11 19.77
N LYS A 59 -0.99 -3.57 19.41
CA LYS A 59 -0.46 -3.57 18.03
C LYS A 59 -1.44 -4.13 16.99
N GLU A 60 -2.18 -5.18 17.34
CA GLU A 60 -3.19 -5.79 16.48
C GLU A 60 -4.40 -4.89 16.24
N VAL A 61 -4.86 -4.18 17.27
CA VAL A 61 -5.97 -3.23 17.19
C VAL A 61 -5.55 -2.00 16.39
N MET A 62 -4.32 -1.50 16.60
CA MET A 62 -3.77 -0.41 15.79
C MET A 62 -3.77 -0.77 14.30
N ARG A 63 -3.30 -1.98 13.96
CA ARG A 63 -3.31 -2.50 12.57
C ARG A 63 -4.72 -2.56 12.00
N LYS A 64 -5.67 -3.16 12.72
CA LYS A 64 -7.07 -3.26 12.25
C LYS A 64 -7.68 -1.89 12.00
N ILE A 65 -7.47 -0.92 12.90
CA ILE A 65 -8.03 0.43 12.74
C ILE A 65 -7.38 1.16 11.58
N ALA A 66 -6.05 1.09 11.44
CA ALA A 66 -5.33 1.69 10.31
C ALA A 66 -5.81 1.11 8.98
N ILE A 67 -5.92 -0.22 8.88
CA ILE A 67 -6.45 -0.91 7.69
C ILE A 67 -7.89 -0.47 7.39
N LYS A 68 -8.75 -0.36 8.42
CA LYS A 68 -10.13 0.05 8.25
C LYS A 68 -10.22 1.48 7.73
N ARG A 69 -9.48 2.42 8.34
CA ARG A 69 -9.43 3.83 7.90
C ARG A 69 -8.91 3.95 6.48
N PHE A 70 -7.83 3.23 6.16
CA PHE A 70 -7.25 3.20 4.83
C PHE A 70 -8.23 2.65 3.79
N LYS A 71 -8.89 1.50 4.07
CA LYS A 71 -9.95 0.95 3.20
C LYS A 71 -11.11 1.94 3.03
N THR A 72 -11.54 2.63 4.09
CA THR A 72 -12.60 3.65 4.00
C THR A 72 -12.18 4.83 3.13
N HIS A 73 -10.95 5.32 3.27
CA HIS A 73 -10.44 6.42 2.49
C HIS A 73 -10.37 6.05 1.01
N VAL A 74 -9.80 4.89 0.69
CA VAL A 74 -9.73 4.35 -0.68
C VAL A 74 -11.10 4.14 -1.30
N LYS A 75 -12.09 3.69 -0.53
CA LYS A 75 -13.49 3.58 -1.01
C LYS A 75 -14.12 4.93 -1.32
N GLY A 76 -13.73 5.98 -0.60
CA GLY A 76 -14.20 7.35 -0.79
C GLY A 76 -13.59 8.05 -2.00
N LEU A 77 -12.48 7.54 -2.54
CA LEU A 77 -11.85 8.10 -3.73
C LEU A 77 -12.64 7.75 -5.00
N ALA A 78 -12.78 8.73 -5.88
CA ALA A 78 -13.60 8.64 -7.09
C ALA A 78 -12.95 7.78 -8.18
N THR A 79 -11.63 7.89 -8.34
CA THR A 79 -10.89 7.36 -9.49
C THR A 79 -9.70 6.49 -9.08
N GLU A 80 -9.30 5.54 -9.93
CA GLU A 80 -8.08 4.74 -9.73
C GLU A 80 -6.81 5.60 -9.72
N ASP A 81 -6.86 6.80 -10.32
CA ASP A 81 -5.75 7.77 -10.36
C ASP A 81 -5.55 8.44 -8.98
N ASP A 82 -6.63 8.95 -8.38
CA ASP A 82 -6.62 9.48 -7.02
C ASP A 82 -6.15 8.45 -6.00
N VAL A 83 -6.62 7.21 -6.12
CA VAL A 83 -6.18 6.10 -5.26
C VAL A 83 -4.67 5.88 -5.40
N GLN A 84 -4.17 5.87 -6.62
CA GLN A 84 -2.75 5.72 -6.90
C GLN A 84 -1.94 6.88 -6.30
N GLU A 85 -2.38 8.13 -6.48
CA GLU A 85 -1.66 9.29 -5.97
C GLU A 85 -1.66 9.33 -4.45
N TYR A 86 -2.81 9.03 -3.82
CA TYR A 86 -2.91 8.86 -2.37
C TYR A 86 -1.92 7.81 -1.86
N ILE A 87 -1.91 6.61 -2.46
CA ILE A 87 -1.02 5.51 -2.08
C ILE A 87 0.44 5.92 -2.27
N LYS A 88 0.77 6.58 -3.38
CA LYS A 88 2.12 7.05 -3.67
C LYS A 88 2.60 8.04 -2.61
N ASN A 89 1.78 9.02 -2.25
CA ASN A 89 2.10 10.03 -1.24
C ASN A 89 2.20 9.43 0.17
N ASP A 90 1.29 8.53 0.52
CA ASP A 90 1.27 7.87 1.82
C ASP A 90 2.53 7.01 2.02
N LEU A 91 2.82 6.13 1.06
CA LEU A 91 4.01 5.28 1.08
C LEU A 91 5.31 6.08 1.05
N ALA A 92 5.36 7.19 0.31
CA ALA A 92 6.51 8.08 0.29
C ALA A 92 6.84 8.66 1.68
N LYS A 93 5.83 9.02 2.50
CA LYS A 93 6.03 9.50 3.89
C LYS A 93 6.64 8.46 4.82
N HIS A 94 6.45 7.18 4.48
CA HIS A 94 6.98 6.03 5.20
C HIS A 94 8.30 5.50 4.64
N GLY A 95 8.86 6.14 3.60
CA GLY A 95 10.15 5.80 3.03
C GLY A 95 10.12 4.77 1.90
N TYR A 96 8.93 4.43 1.38
CA TYR A 96 8.79 3.59 0.20
C TYR A 96 9.01 4.43 -1.06
N LYS A 97 9.86 3.95 -1.97
CA LYS A 97 10.15 4.61 -3.25
C LYS A 97 9.39 3.93 -4.38
N LEU A 98 8.57 4.67 -5.12
CA LEU A 98 7.94 4.14 -6.34
C LEU A 98 9.02 3.86 -7.39
N LYS A 99 9.08 2.62 -7.89
CA LYS A 99 10.09 2.15 -8.85
C LYS A 99 9.49 1.81 -10.21
N TYR A 100 8.29 1.21 -10.21
CA TYR A 100 7.61 0.86 -11.46
C TYR A 100 6.13 1.19 -11.39
N LEU A 101 5.59 1.57 -12.54
CA LEU A 101 4.18 1.79 -12.74
C LEU A 101 3.72 0.99 -13.96
N ARG A 102 2.64 0.23 -13.81
CA ARG A 102 2.02 -0.54 -14.88
C ARG A 102 0.54 -0.22 -14.92
N ARG A 103 0.04 0.13 -16.09
CA ARG A 103 -1.39 0.19 -16.38
C ARG A 103 -1.80 -1.10 -17.08
N ALA A 104 -2.97 -1.67 -16.78
CA ALA A 104 -3.43 -2.87 -17.47
C ALA A 104 -3.45 -2.67 -18.99
N GLY A 105 -2.90 -3.65 -19.73
CA GLY A 105 -2.69 -3.57 -21.17
C GLY A 105 -1.42 -2.83 -21.61
N PHE A 106 -0.71 -2.14 -20.71
CA PHE A 106 0.50 -1.37 -21.03
C PHE A 106 1.78 -2.04 -20.48
N ARG A 107 2.89 -1.82 -21.19
CA ARG A 107 4.23 -2.25 -20.75
C ARG A 107 4.61 -1.49 -19.48
N ARG A 108 5.35 -2.17 -18.58
CA ARG A 108 5.81 -1.59 -17.31
C ARG A 108 6.70 -0.38 -17.61
N ARG A 109 6.41 0.76 -17.01
CA ARG A 109 7.28 1.95 -17.06
C ARG A 109 8.05 2.06 -15.75
N LYS A 110 9.37 2.24 -15.86
CA LYS A 110 10.20 2.65 -14.73
C LYS A 110 9.94 4.14 -14.48
N VAL A 111 9.77 4.50 -13.21
CA VAL A 111 9.63 5.90 -12.77
C VAL A 111 10.99 6.42 -12.37
#